data_AF-A0A3D1CS10-F1
#
_entry.id   AF-A0A3D1CS10-F1
#
_cell.length_a   1.000
_cell.length_b   1.000
_cell.length_c   1.000
_cell.angle_alpha   90.00
_cell.angle_beta   90.00
_cell.angle_gamma   90.00
#
_symmetry.space_group_name_H-M   'P 1'
#
loop_
_entity.id
_entity.type
_entity.pdbx_description
1 polymer ?
#
loop_
_entity_poly.entity_id
_entity_poly.type
_entity_poly.pdbx_seq_one_letter_code
_entity_poly.pdbx_strand_id
1 'polypeptide(L)'
;MPDIEEAAMKVKLGPSKKRLKDELERKMTAYHEVGHGILAHILPFADGVHRISIISRGQALGYTLTPPENDKLQITKSEMEHDIAVMLGGRAAEMLIFKEQTAGASNDIERAT
;
A
#
# COMPACT_ATOMS: atom_id res chain seq x y z
N MET A 1 18.20 -7.34 11.88
CA MET A 1 17.65 -8.29 12.88
C MET A 1 16.30 -8.78 12.37
N PRO A 2 16.25 -9.84 11.54
CA PRO A 2 15.06 -10.24 10.80
C PRO A 2 13.87 -10.64 11.70
N ASP A 3 14.14 -11.21 12.87
CA ASP A 3 13.09 -11.65 13.81
C ASP A 3 12.30 -10.48 14.40
N ILE A 4 12.96 -9.33 14.63
CA ILE A 4 12.30 -8.11 15.14
C ILE A 4 11.38 -7.51 14.08
N GLU A 5 11.82 -7.45 12.83
CA GLU A 5 10.99 -6.95 11.73
C GLU A 5 9.77 -7.84 11.50
N GLU A 6 9.93 -9.18 11.55
CA GLU A 6 8.80 -10.10 11.41
C GLU A 6 7.81 -9.95 12.58
N ALA A 7 8.31 -9.82 13.80
CA ALA A 7 7.46 -9.57 14.96
C ALA A 7 6.67 -8.26 14.82
N ALA A 8 7.32 -7.16 14.41
CA ALA A 8 6.67 -5.87 14.19
C ALA A 8 5.60 -5.94 13.09
N MET A 9 5.90 -6.59 11.95
CA MET A 9 4.91 -6.79 10.88
C MET A 9 3.73 -7.65 11.33
N LYS A 10 3.98 -8.70 12.13
CA LYS A 10 2.93 -9.57 12.66
C LYS A 10 1.97 -8.81 13.57
N VAL A 11 2.47 -7.86 14.35
CA VAL A 11 1.63 -6.99 15.20
C VAL A 11 0.85 -5.99 14.36
N LYS A 12 1.50 -5.31 13.39
CA LYS A 12 0.85 -4.25 12.58
C LYS A 12 -0.16 -4.77 11.56
N LEU A 13 0.17 -5.84 10.85
CA LEU A 13 -0.58 -6.34 9.68
C LEU A 13 -1.17 -7.74 9.89
N GLY A 14 -0.86 -8.37 11.02
CA GLY A 14 -1.23 -9.76 11.29
C GLY A 14 -0.26 -10.79 10.71
N PRO A 15 -0.54 -12.09 10.94
CA PRO A 15 0.31 -13.18 10.46
C PRO A 15 0.28 -13.28 8.93
N SER A 16 1.43 -13.62 8.34
CA SER A 16 1.54 -13.92 6.91
C SER A 16 0.75 -15.18 6.55
N LYS A 17 -0.01 -15.12 5.46
CA LYS A 17 -0.71 -16.28 4.89
C LYS A 17 -0.28 -16.46 3.43
N LYS A 18 0.23 -17.65 3.10
CA LYS A 18 0.41 -18.07 1.71
C LYS A 18 -0.95 -18.51 1.18
N ARG A 19 -1.67 -17.60 0.53
CA ARG A 19 -2.87 -17.94 -0.24
C ARG A 19 -2.44 -18.37 -1.64
N LEU A 20 -3.08 -19.42 -2.16
CA LEU A 20 -3.02 -19.70 -3.59
C LEU A 20 -3.74 -18.55 -4.30
N LYS A 21 -3.04 -17.90 -5.22
CA LYS A 21 -3.57 -16.84 -6.08
C LYS A 21 -3.38 -17.29 -7.52
N ASP A 22 -4.34 -16.98 -8.37
CA ASP A 22 -4.13 -17.13 -9.81
C ASP A 22 -3.06 -16.15 -10.32
N GLU A 23 -2.47 -16.43 -11.48
CA GLU A 23 -1.41 -15.59 -12.04
C GLU A 23 -1.89 -14.15 -12.28
N LEU A 24 -3.14 -13.98 -12.74
CA LEU A 24 -3.74 -12.67 -12.95
C LEU A 24 -3.90 -11.90 -11.65
N GLU A 25 -4.47 -12.52 -10.61
CA GLU A 25 -4.65 -11.91 -9.29
C GLU A 25 -3.32 -11.49 -8.67
N ARG A 26 -2.28 -12.33 -8.84
CA ARG A 26 -0.92 -12.01 -8.38
C ARG A 26 -0.35 -10.80 -9.10
N LYS A 27 -0.53 -10.71 -10.43
CA LYS A 27 -0.12 -9.54 -11.22
C LYS A 27 -0.89 -8.29 -10.80
N MET A 28 -2.22 -8.35 -10.71
CA MET A 28 -3.04 -7.22 -10.28
C MET A 28 -2.61 -6.71 -8.90
N THR A 29 -2.41 -7.61 -7.92
CA THR A 29 -1.87 -7.23 -6.60
C THR A 29 -0.53 -6.52 -6.74
N ALA A 30 0.39 -7.04 -7.56
CA ALA A 30 1.71 -6.44 -7.73
C ALA A 30 1.64 -5.02 -8.30
N TYR A 31 0.84 -4.80 -9.34
CA TYR A 31 0.65 -3.46 -9.91
C TYR A 31 -0.05 -2.51 -8.96
N HIS A 32 -1.01 -3.00 -8.17
CA HIS A 32 -1.69 -2.23 -7.14
C HIS A 32 -0.69 -1.70 -6.10
N GLU A 33 0.11 -2.59 -5.50
CA GLU A 33 1.11 -2.20 -4.49
C GLU A 33 2.20 -1.29 -5.08
N VAL A 34 2.64 -1.56 -6.31
CA VAL A 34 3.60 -0.70 -6.99
C VAL A 34 3.00 0.67 -7.31
N GLY A 35 1.70 0.77 -7.57
CA GLY A 35 0.98 2.03 -7.76
C GLY A 35 1.11 2.95 -6.54
N HIS A 36 0.85 2.42 -5.34
CA HIS A 36 1.12 3.15 -4.09
C HIS A 36 2.60 3.51 -3.95
N GLY A 37 3.49 2.53 -4.17
CA GLY A 37 4.92 2.71 -3.98
C GLY A 37 5.54 3.77 -4.89
N ILE A 38 5.13 3.85 -6.15
CA ILE A 38 5.61 4.88 -7.08
C ILE A 38 5.18 6.26 -6.62
N LEU A 39 3.89 6.44 -6.28
CA LEU A 39 3.40 7.74 -5.84
C LEU A 39 4.06 8.19 -4.53
N ALA A 40 4.20 7.28 -3.56
CA ALA A 40 4.88 7.56 -2.31
C ALA A 40 6.36 7.92 -2.52
N HIS A 41 7.00 7.41 -3.58
CA HIS A 41 8.38 7.74 -3.89
C HIS A 41 8.57 9.08 -4.62
N ILE A 42 7.64 9.45 -5.50
CA ILE A 42 7.80 10.65 -6.35
C ILE A 42 7.19 11.93 -5.74
N LEU A 43 6.20 11.79 -4.84
CA LEU A 43 5.52 12.94 -4.26
C LEU A 43 6.34 13.51 -3.09
N PRO A 44 6.72 14.80 -3.13
CA PRO A 44 7.68 15.37 -2.18
C PRO A 44 7.16 15.54 -0.75
N PHE A 45 5.86 15.35 -0.51
CA PHE A 45 5.25 15.44 0.82
C PHE A 45 4.66 14.11 1.31
N ALA A 46 4.86 13.02 0.56
CA ALA A 46 4.46 11.68 0.99
C ALA A 46 5.60 11.04 1.81
N ASP A 47 5.23 10.17 2.75
CA ASP A 47 6.21 9.38 3.49
C ASP A 47 6.90 8.34 2.60
N GLY A 48 8.20 8.18 2.77
CA GLY A 48 9.02 7.27 1.97
C GLY A 48 8.61 5.79 2.08
N VAL A 49 8.78 5.05 0.99
CA VAL A 49 8.51 3.61 0.94
C VAL A 49 9.57 2.85 1.72
N HIS A 50 9.15 2.15 2.76
CA HIS A 50 10.01 1.24 3.51
C HIS A 50 10.01 -0.18 2.94
N ARG A 51 8.82 -0.70 2.57
CA ARG A 51 8.69 -2.07 2.07
C ARG A 51 7.44 -2.26 1.21
N ILE A 52 7.59 -3.00 0.11
CA ILE A 52 6.48 -3.45 -0.74
C ILE A 52 6.43 -4.97 -0.71
N SER A 53 5.24 -5.55 -0.56
CA SER A 53 5.05 -7.00 -0.55
C SER A 53 3.71 -7.40 -1.16
N ILE A 54 3.72 -8.43 -2.00
CA ILE A 54 2.50 -9.04 -2.56
C ILE A 54 2.05 -10.29 -1.77
N ILE A 55 2.74 -10.57 -0.67
CA ILE A 55 2.43 -11.67 0.26
C ILE A 55 1.33 -11.19 1.20
N SER A 56 0.23 -11.93 1.23
CA SER A 56 -0.93 -11.58 2.04
C SER A 56 -0.64 -11.65 3.54
N ARG A 57 -1.10 -10.66 4.29
CA ARG A 57 -1.04 -10.59 5.75
C ARG A 57 -2.41 -10.20 6.30
N GLY A 58 -2.90 -10.95 7.28
CA GLY A 58 -4.24 -10.70 7.85
C GLY A 58 -5.33 -10.73 6.78
N GLN A 59 -6.01 -9.59 6.59
CA GLN A 59 -7.03 -9.39 5.55
C GLN A 59 -6.47 -8.82 4.23
N ALA A 60 -5.26 -8.25 4.25
CA ALA A 60 -4.65 -7.61 3.10
C ALA A 60 -4.05 -8.64 2.13
N LEU A 61 -4.27 -8.45 0.83
CA LEU A 61 -3.75 -9.33 -0.22
C LEU A 61 -2.29 -9.01 -0.59
N GLY A 62 -1.89 -7.75 -0.48
CA GLY A 62 -0.55 -7.20 -0.53
C GLY A 62 -0.47 -6.02 0.45
N TYR A 63 0.70 -5.38 0.54
CA TYR A 63 0.84 -4.12 1.28
C TYR A 63 2.05 -3.32 0.84
N THR A 64 1.90 -2.00 0.94
CA THR A 64 2.95 -1.00 0.80
C THR A 64 3.08 -0.28 2.14
N LEU A 65 4.26 -0.38 2.74
CA LEU A 65 4.54 0.18 4.06
C LEU A 65 5.30 1.49 3.92
N THR A 66 4.64 2.59 4.28
CA THR A 66 5.16 3.96 4.32
C THR A 66 5.04 4.48 5.76
N PRO A 67 6.00 4.14 6.64
CA PRO A 67 5.96 4.62 8.01
C PRO A 67 6.22 6.14 8.02
N PRO A 68 5.55 6.91 8.91
CA PRO A 68 5.81 8.34 9.05
C PRO A 68 7.29 8.62 9.32
N GLU A 69 7.90 9.54 8.57
CA GLU A 69 9.30 9.90 8.78
C GLU A 69 9.51 10.69 10.07
N ASN A 70 8.51 11.49 10.46
CA ASN A 70 8.53 12.33 11.63
C ASN A 70 7.22 12.21 12.39
N ASP A 71 7.28 12.31 13.72
CA ASP A 71 6.09 12.41 14.55
C ASP A 71 5.54 13.84 14.44
N LYS A 72 4.48 14.01 13.65
CA LYS A 72 3.90 15.32 13.32
C LYS A 72 2.63 15.54 14.15
N LEU A 73 2.57 16.68 14.84
CA LEU A 73 1.36 17.12 15.57
C LEU A 73 0.30 17.74 14.64
N GLN A 74 0.71 18.23 13.47
CA GLN A 74 -0.16 18.84 12.47
C GLN A 74 0.25 18.37 11.08
N ILE A 75 -0.72 18.26 10.19
CA ILE A 75 -0.54 17.84 8.79
C ILE A 75 -0.99 19.01 7.92
N THR A 76 -0.15 19.39 6.97
CA THR A 76 -0.44 20.44 5.99
C THR A 76 -1.39 19.95 4.93
N LYS A 77 -2.05 20.88 4.23
CA LYS A 77 -2.92 20.54 3.10
C LYS A 77 -2.18 19.74 2.01
N SER A 78 -0.95 20.13 1.68
CA SER A 78 -0.16 19.47 0.63
C SER A 78 0.20 18.02 0.98
N GLU A 79 0.49 17.76 2.25
CA GLU A 79 0.71 16.40 2.77
C GLU A 79 -0.57 15.58 2.64
N MET A 80 -1.72 16.12 3.07
CA MET A 80 -3.01 15.41 2.92
C MET A 80 -3.35 15.11 1.45
N GLU A 81 -3.14 16.07 0.53
CA GLU A 81 -3.37 15.85 -0.90
C GLU A 81 -2.46 14.75 -1.47
N HIS A 82 -1.21 14.68 -1.01
CA HIS A 82 -0.29 13.62 -1.42
C HIS A 82 -0.63 12.26 -0.81
N ASP A 83 -1.03 12.22 0.46
CA ASP A 83 -1.49 10.98 1.10
C ASP A 83 -2.72 10.41 0.37
N ILE A 84 -3.68 11.27 0.02
CA ILE A 84 -4.84 10.88 -0.80
C ILE A 84 -4.38 10.35 -2.17
N ALA A 85 -3.44 11.03 -2.83
CA ALA A 85 -2.92 10.57 -4.12
C ALA A 85 -2.25 9.19 -3.99
N VAL A 86 -1.43 8.98 -2.96
CA VAL A 86 -0.80 7.68 -2.67
C VAL A 86 -1.85 6.60 -2.46
N MET A 87 -2.89 6.85 -1.64
CA MET A 87 -3.98 5.89 -1.42
C MET A 87 -4.71 5.52 -2.72
N LEU A 88 -4.89 6.47 -3.63
CA LEU A 88 -5.55 6.20 -4.92
C LEU A 88 -4.61 5.59 -5.98
N GLY A 89 -3.30 5.51 -5.70
CA GLY A 89 -2.29 5.00 -6.62
C GLY A 89 -2.49 3.56 -7.06
N GLY A 90 -2.88 2.66 -6.14
CA GLY A 90 -3.15 1.27 -6.47
C GLY A 90 -4.31 1.10 -7.45
N ARG A 91 -5.41 1.80 -7.19
CA ARG A 91 -6.58 1.85 -8.10
C ARG A 91 -6.22 2.43 -9.47
N ALA A 92 -5.46 3.51 -9.50
CA ALA A 92 -5.02 4.13 -10.75
C ALA A 92 -4.16 3.16 -11.58
N ALA A 93 -3.24 2.42 -10.95
CA ALA A 93 -2.40 1.44 -11.63
C ALA A 93 -3.21 0.29 -12.23
N GLU A 94 -4.20 -0.23 -11.49
CA GLU A 94 -5.13 -1.24 -12.01
C GLU A 94 -5.85 -0.76 -13.27
N MET A 95 -6.47 0.43 -13.20
CA MET A 95 -7.20 1.02 -14.32
C MET A 95 -6.31 1.33 -15.52
N LEU A 96 -5.06 1.75 -15.30
CA LEU A 96 -4.14 2.09 -16.39
C LEU A 96 -3.73 0.84 -17.18
N ILE A 97 -3.32 -0.22 -16.48
CA ILE A 97 -2.67 -1.40 -17.06
C ILE A 97 -3.68 -2.46 -17.48
N PHE A 98 -4.66 -2.77 -16.63
CA PHE A 98 -5.61 -3.86 -16.86
C PHE A 98 -6.93 -3.40 -17.49
N LYS A 99 -7.19 -2.08 -17.50
CA LYS A 99 -8.48 -1.50 -17.90
C LYS A 99 -9.66 -2.08 -17.11
N GLU A 100 -9.38 -2.56 -15.91
CA GLU A 100 -10.32 -3.18 -14.98
C GLU A 100 -9.86 -2.87 -13.55
N GLN A 101 -10.78 -2.95 -12.59
CA GLN A 101 -10.53 -2.61 -11.20
C GLN A 101 -11.07 -3.70 -10.26
N THR A 102 -10.39 -3.87 -9.13
CA THR A 102 -10.81 -4.83 -8.11
C THR A 102 -11.53 -4.15 -6.94
N ALA A 103 -12.28 -4.93 -6.17
CA ALA A 103 -12.78 -4.49 -4.87
C ALA A 103 -11.66 -4.33 -3.82
N GLY A 104 -10.42 -4.70 -4.14
CA GLY A 104 -9.27 -4.62 -3.23
C GLY A 104 -8.95 -3.19 -2.77
N ALA A 105 -9.23 -2.19 -3.60
CA ALA A 105 -9.00 -0.78 -3.28
C ALA A 105 -10.01 -0.17 -2.29
N SER A 106 -10.97 -0.95 -1.76
CA SER A 106 -12.06 -0.42 -0.92
C SER A 106 -11.55 0.31 0.32
N ASN A 107 -10.56 -0.27 1.01
CA ASN A 107 -9.98 0.33 2.21
C ASN A 107 -9.20 1.61 1.88
N ASP A 108 -8.55 1.67 0.72
CA ASP A 108 -7.79 2.86 0.32
C ASP A 108 -8.72 4.02 -0.04
N ILE A 109 -9.85 3.72 -0.69
CA ILE A 109 -10.91 4.70 -0.99
C ILE A 109 -11.57 5.19 0.31
N GLU A 110 -11.86 4.29 1.25
CA GLU A 110 -12.41 4.64 2.55
C GLU A 110 -11.46 5.57 3.32
N ARG A 111 -10.15 5.29 3.34
CA ARG A 111 -9.18 6.15 4.00
C ARG A 111 -8.95 7.50 3.30
N ALA A 112 -9.21 7.56 2.01
CA ALA A 112 -9.10 8.78 1.22
C ALA A 112 -10.33 9.71 1.32
N THR A 113 -11.43 9.25 1.92
CA THR A 113 -12.72 9.97 2.02
C THR A 113 -13.04 10.35 3.46
#